data_AF-A0A4S3LM63-F1
#
_entry.id   AF-A0A4S3LM63-F1
#
_cell.length_a   1.000
_cell.length_b   1.000
_cell.length_c   1.000
_cell.angle_alpha   90.00
_cell.angle_beta   90.00
_cell.angle_gamma   90.00
#
_symmetry.space_group_name_H-M   'P 1'
#
loop_
_entity.id
_entity.type
_entity.pdbx_description
1 polymer ?
#
loop_
_entity_poly.entity_id
_entity_poly.type
_entity_poly.pdbx_seq_one_letter_code
_entity_poly.pdbx_strand_id
1 'polypeptide(L)'
;LLPLVFPSLLAAMMMVFAVASRELVTSLLLSPAGVQTVSVFVWRQFEQGSVGDGMAMASVAVLLSLTLMLAAFRLQQRQAA
;
A
#
# COMPACT_ATOMS: atom_id res chain seq x y z
N LEU A 1 -11.78 -10.56 -24.87
CA LEU A 1 -11.82 -9.18 -24.31
C LEU A 1 -10.97 -9.06 -23.05
N LEU A 2 -11.23 -9.85 -22.01
CA LEU A 2 -10.44 -9.90 -20.76
C LEU A 2 -8.90 -9.89 -20.94
N PRO A 3 -8.27 -10.71 -21.80
CA PRO A 3 -6.80 -10.69 -21.95
C PRO A 3 -6.27 -9.40 -22.59
N LEU A 4 -7.04 -8.70 -23.43
CA LEU A 4 -6.61 -7.44 -24.05
C LEU A 4 -6.64 -6.27 -23.07
N VAL A 5 -7.59 -6.25 -22.14
CA VAL A 5 -7.73 -5.17 -21.14
C VAL A 5 -6.91 -5.41 -19.88
N PHE A 6 -6.36 -6.62 -19.71
CA PHE A 6 -5.63 -6.99 -18.50
C PHE A 6 -4.44 -6.05 -18.17
N PRO A 7 -3.60 -5.61 -19.13
CA PRO A 7 -2.48 -4.71 -18.82
C PRO A 7 -2.93 -3.35 -18.29
N SER A 8 -3.99 -2.77 -18.88
CA SER A 8 -4.53 -1.47 -18.45
C SER A 8 -5.29 -1.57 -17.13
N LEU A 9 -6.03 -2.67 -16.91
CA LEU A 9 -6.64 -2.98 -15.62
C LEU A 9 -5.58 -3.10 -14.52
N LEU A 10 -4.50 -3.83 -14.77
CA LEU A 10 -3.41 -3.97 -13.82
C LEU A 10 -2.78 -2.62 -13.48
N ALA A 11 -2.56 -1.75 -14.47
CA ALA A 11 -2.06 -0.39 -14.24
C ALA A 11 -3.01 0.45 -13.38
N ALA A 12 -4.31 0.40 -13.66
CA ALA A 12 -5.32 1.09 -12.87
C ALA A 12 -5.40 0.57 -11.43
N MET A 13 -5.35 -0.75 -11.24
CA MET A 13 -5.30 -1.39 -9.92
C MET A 13 -4.07 -0.96 -9.13
N MET A 14 -2.92 -0.85 -9.79
CA MET A 14 -1.69 -0.37 -9.14
C MET A 14 -1.79 1.11 -8.73
N MET A 15 -2.42 1.97 -9.55
CA MET A 15 -2.67 3.36 -9.18
C MET A 15 -3.60 3.47 -7.96
N VAL A 16 -4.70 2.72 -7.94
CA VAL A 16 -5.64 2.71 -6.81
C VAL A 16 -4.94 2.20 -5.54
N PHE A 17 -4.18 1.11 -5.65
CA PHE A 17 -3.38 0.59 -4.53
C PHE A 17 -2.38 1.63 -4.01
N ALA A 18 -1.67 2.31 -4.91
CA ALA A 18 -0.68 3.34 -4.57
C ALA A 18 -1.28 4.45 -3.69
N VAL A 19 -2.44 4.97 -4.11
CA VAL A 19 -3.14 6.07 -3.44
C VAL A 19 -3.75 5.58 -2.12
N ALA A 20 -4.55 4.52 -2.17
CA ALA A 20 -5.27 4.02 -1.01
C ALA A 20 -4.36 3.56 0.14
N SER A 21 -3.17 3.03 -0.17
CA SER A 21 -2.19 2.60 0.85
C SER A 21 -1.70 3.72 1.76
N ARG A 22 -1.88 4.99 1.36
CA ARG A 22 -1.44 6.19 2.09
C ARG A 22 -2.58 6.91 2.80
N GLU A 23 -3.81 6.39 2.68
CA GLU A 23 -4.99 7.02 3.27
C GLU A 23 -5.09 6.71 4.77
N LEU A 24 -4.62 7.66 5.59
CA LEU A 24 -4.66 7.57 7.04
C LEU A 24 -6.00 8.05 7.63
N VAL A 25 -6.51 9.19 7.16
CA VAL A 25 -7.68 9.86 7.76
C VAL A 25 -8.90 8.96 7.72
N THR A 26 -9.22 8.43 6.54
CA THR A 26 -10.33 7.48 6.34
C THR A 26 -10.12 6.22 7.17
N SER A 27 -8.90 5.70 7.23
CA SER A 27 -8.56 4.52 8.03
C SER A 27 -8.81 4.75 9.52
N LEU A 28 -8.49 5.93 10.06
CA LEU A 28 -8.72 6.26 11.47
C LEU A 28 -10.22 6.41 11.78
N LEU A 29 -10.98 7.06 10.90
CA LEU A 29 -12.41 7.29 11.11
C LEU A 29 -13.25 6.01 11.04
N LEU A 30 -12.84 5.06 10.20
CA LEU A 30 -13.55 3.80 9.99
C LEU A 30 -12.93 2.62 10.75
N SER A 31 -11.84 2.81 11.50
CA SER A 31 -11.17 1.71 12.23
C SER A 31 -12.11 1.13 13.29
N PRO A 32 -12.53 -0.14 13.17
CA PRO A 32 -13.33 -0.76 14.22
C PRO A 32 -12.44 -1.08 15.42
N ALA A 33 -13.05 -1.22 16.60
CA ALA A 33 -12.34 -1.63 17.80
C ALA A 33 -11.73 -3.03 17.60
N GLY A 34 -10.43 -3.16 17.92
CA GLY A 34 -9.72 -4.44 17.85
C GLY A 34 -9.03 -4.76 16.52
N VAL A 35 -9.23 -3.99 15.46
CA VAL A 35 -8.49 -4.15 14.19
C VAL A 35 -7.58 -2.95 13.96
N GLN A 36 -6.36 -3.19 13.49
CA GLN A 36 -5.38 -2.15 13.24
C GLN A 36 -4.83 -2.27 11.82
N THR A 37 -5.04 -1.24 11.01
CA THR A 37 -4.34 -1.13 9.73
C THR A 37 -2.92 -0.65 9.96
N VAL A 38 -2.05 -0.87 8.97
CA VAL A 38 -0.65 -0.44 9.00
C VAL A 38 -0.52 1.06 9.31
N SER A 39 -1.34 1.89 8.65
CA SER A 39 -1.35 3.35 8.83
C SER A 39 -1.78 3.75 10.24
N VAL A 40 -2.82 3.11 10.79
CA VAL A 40 -3.30 3.39 12.16
C VAL A 40 -2.29 2.90 13.21
N PHE A 41 -1.61 1.78 12.99
CA PHE A 41 -0.56 1.28 13.88
C PHE A 41 0.59 2.29 13.96
N VAL A 42 1.13 2.71 12.81
CA VAL A 42 2.23 3.68 12.76
C VAL A 42 1.83 4.96 13.49
N TRP A 43 0.67 5.53 13.18
CA TRP A 43 0.17 6.73 13.86
C TRP A 43 0.14 6.59 15.39
N ARG A 44 -0.41 5.47 15.91
CA ARG A 44 -0.47 5.24 17.36
C ARG A 44 0.90 5.12 18.01
N GLN A 45 1.88 4.50 17.34
CA GLN A 45 3.24 4.40 17.86
C GLN A 45 3.93 5.77 17.97
N PHE A 46 3.62 6.71 17.07
CA PHE A 46 4.07 8.10 17.19
C PHE A 46 3.43 8.82 18.39
N GLU A 47 2.11 8.73 18.53
CA GLU A 47 1.37 9.36 19.64
C GLU A 47 1.78 8.81 21.01
N GLN A 48 2.13 7.52 21.08
CA GLN A 48 2.53 6.84 22.31
C GLN A 48 4.03 7.02 22.63
N GLY A 49 4.79 7.72 21.78
CA GLY A 49 6.22 7.99 21.99
C GLY A 49 7.17 6.85 21.60
N SER A 50 6.67 5.66 21.22
CA SER A 50 7.51 4.57 20.68
C SER A 50 7.67 4.70 19.15
N VAL A 51 8.29 5.80 18.72
CA VAL A 51 8.46 6.11 17.29
C VAL A 51 9.25 5.03 16.56
N GLY A 52 10.21 4.39 17.22
CA GLY A 52 11.06 3.33 16.64
C GLY A 52 10.26 2.15 16.09
N ASP A 53 9.26 1.67 16.84
CA ASP A 53 8.39 0.57 16.41
C ASP A 53 7.51 1.00 15.22
N GLY A 54 7.01 2.24 15.26
CA GLY A 54 6.28 2.84 14.15
C GLY A 54 7.12 2.94 12.88
N MET A 55 8.39 3.31 13.01
CA MET A 55 9.34 3.42 11.89
C MET A 55 9.73 2.05 11.31
N ALA A 56 9.87 1.02 12.16
CA ALA A 56 10.10 -0.33 11.70
C ALA A 56 8.94 -0.81 10.80
N MET A 57 7.70 -0.64 11.25
CA MET A 57 6.53 -1.02 10.47
C MET A 57 6.37 -0.17 9.20
N ALA A 58 6.58 1.15 9.27
CA ALA A 58 6.53 2.02 8.11
C ALA A 58 7.54 1.61 7.04
N SER A 59 8.76 1.24 7.44
CA SER A 59 9.82 0.78 6.53
C SER A 59 9.41 -0.51 5.81
N VAL A 60 8.84 -1.48 6.54
CA VAL A 60 8.32 -2.74 5.96
C VAL A 60 7.20 -2.44 4.96
N ALA A 61 6.27 -1.55 5.30
CA ALA A 61 5.16 -1.19 4.43
C ALA A 61 5.61 -0.51 3.13
N VAL A 62 6.60 0.39 3.23
CA VAL A 62 7.22 1.06 2.07
C VAL A 62 7.94 0.05 1.18
N LEU A 63 8.76 -0.83 1.76
CA LEU A 63 9.48 -1.86 1.01
C LEU A 63 8.52 -2.81 0.28
N LEU A 64 7.46 -3.26 0.96
CA LEU A 64 6.44 -4.11 0.35
C LEU A 64 5.75 -3.41 -0.82
N SER A 65 5.30 -2.17 -0.60
CA SER A 65 4.62 -1.37 -1.63
C SER A 65 5.51 -1.11 -2.84
N LEU A 66 6.78 -0.73 -2.63
CA LEU A 66 7.74 -0.55 -3.71
C LEU A 66 7.99 -1.86 -4.47
N THR A 67 8.19 -2.96 -3.75
CA THR A 67 8.50 -4.26 -4.36
C THR A 67 7.35 -4.71 -5.27
N LEU A 68 6.10 -4.58 -4.80
CA LEU A 68 4.91 -4.88 -5.58
C LEU A 68 4.80 -4.01 -6.83
N MET A 69 5.01 -2.70 -6.71
CA MET A 69 4.97 -1.78 -7.84
C MET A 69 6.05 -2.09 -8.88
N LEU A 70 7.29 -2.33 -8.45
CA LEU A 70 8.39 -2.66 -9.34
C LEU A 70 8.19 -4.02 -10.01
N ALA A 71 7.62 -5.00 -9.30
CA ALA A 71 7.26 -6.28 -9.88
C ALA A 71 6.17 -6.13 -10.95
N ALA A 72 5.10 -5.38 -10.66
CA ALA A 72 4.03 -5.09 -11.61
C ALA A 72 4.55 -4.35 -12.86
N PHE A 73 5.41 -3.36 -12.66
CA PHE A 73 6.04 -2.62 -13.75
C PHE A 73 6.90 -3.53 -14.64
N ARG A 74 7.72 -4.40 -14.05
CA ARG A 74 8.51 -5.38 -14.81
C ARG A 74 7.62 -6.36 -15.59
N LEU A 75 6.51 -6.83 -15.00
CA LEU A 75 5.57 -7.72 -15.69
C LEU A 75 4.92 -7.03 -16.90
N GLN A 76 4.54 -5.76 -16.77
CA GLN A 76 4.00 -4.98 -17.89
C GLN A 76 5.01 -4.78 -19.02
N GLN A 77 6.28 -4.50 -18.68
CA GLN A 77 7.33 -4.37 -19.70
C GLN A 77 7.53 -5.67 -20.49
N ARG A 78 7.42 -6.84 -19.84
CA ARG A 78 7.55 -8.15 -20.52
C ARG A 78 6.36 -8.49 -21.42
N GLN A 79 5.20 -7.86 -21.23
CA GLN A 79 4.03 -8.05 -22.07
C GLN A 79 4.02 -7.12 -23.29
N ALA A 80 4.80 -6.04 -23.26
CA ALA A 80 4.91 -5.05 -24.33
C ALA A 80 6.04 -5.33 -25.33
N ALA A 81 6.94 -6.27 -25.02
CA ALA A 81 8.05 -6.74 -25.87
C ALA A 81 7.70 -8.09 -26.51
#